data_AF-B7PXT9-F1
#
_entry.id   AF-B7PXT9-F1
#
_cell.length_a   1.000
_cell.length_b   1.000
_cell.length_c   1.000
_cell.angle_alpha   90.00
_cell.angle_beta   90.00
_cell.angle_gamma   90.00
#
_symmetry.space_group_name_H-M   'P 1'
#
loop_
_entity.id
_entity.type
_entity.pdbx_description
1 polymer ?
#
loop_
_entity_poly.entity_id
_entity_poly.type
_entity_poly.pdbx_seq_one_letter_code
_entity_poly.pdbx_strand_id
1 'polypeptide(L)'
;MLTAEAITDPRNFGGMPKHLHPLALGFMIMALIFGFSYNCMAPLNPARDIGPRIFTAIAGWGTEVFTYRNWNYIWVPIFGPHIGAIIGAWIYKVGIGDNFPDDEPKLTNLDIFVQEIS
;
A
#
# COMPACT_ATOMS: atom_id res chain seq x y z
N MET A 1 -0.85 3.61 0.20
CA MET A 1 -1.34 2.84 1.36
C MET A 1 -2.74 3.23 1.77
N LEU A 2 -3.07 4.51 1.92
CA LEU A 2 -4.44 4.99 2.23
C LEU A 2 -5.57 4.21 1.54
N THR A 3 -5.54 4.16 0.21
CA THR A 3 -6.55 3.49 -0.62
C THR A 3 -6.48 1.96 -0.57
N ALA A 4 -5.30 1.41 -0.30
CA ALA A 4 -5.13 -0.04 -0.15
C ALA A 4 -5.78 -0.50 1.16
N GLU A 5 -5.51 0.19 2.27
CA GLU A 5 -6.15 -0.04 3.56
C GLU A 5 -7.68 0.12 3.46
N ALA A 6 -8.14 1.15 2.75
CA ALA A 6 -9.56 1.35 2.50
C ALA A 6 -10.23 0.20 1.74
N ILE A 7 -9.53 -0.48 0.82
CA ILE A 7 -10.06 -1.63 0.08
C ILE A 7 -10.06 -2.90 0.95
N THR A 8 -9.04 -3.06 1.81
CA THR A 8 -8.86 -4.27 2.63
C THR A 8 -9.60 -4.23 3.96
N ASP A 9 -9.96 -3.05 4.48
CA ASP A 9 -10.69 -2.92 5.74
C ASP A 9 -12.11 -3.49 5.58
N PRO A 10 -12.48 -4.54 6.34
CA PRO A 10 -13.80 -5.15 6.26
C PRO A 10 -14.92 -4.22 6.75
N ARG A 11 -14.61 -3.20 7.56
CA ARG A 11 -15.56 -2.20 8.06
C ARG A 11 -15.89 -1.17 6.99
N ASN A 12 -15.00 -0.99 6.02
CA ASN A 12 -15.18 -0.07 4.92
C ASN A 12 -15.91 -0.75 3.74
N PHE A 13 -16.76 -0.02 3.04
CA PHE A 13 -17.53 -0.52 1.88
C PHE A 13 -18.36 -1.81 2.13
N GLY A 14 -18.79 -2.05 3.37
CA GLY A 14 -19.61 -3.22 3.72
C GLY A 14 -18.90 -4.56 3.57
N GLY A 15 -17.55 -4.57 3.60
CA GLY A 15 -16.74 -5.78 3.54
C GLY A 15 -16.61 -6.32 2.11
N MET A 16 -15.79 -5.67 1.29
CA MET A 16 -15.55 -6.10 -0.09
C MET A 16 -15.14 -7.59 -0.14
N PRO A 17 -15.73 -8.39 -1.04
CA PRO A 17 -15.34 -9.79 -1.22
C PRO A 17 -13.84 -9.91 -1.53
N LYS A 18 -13.14 -10.78 -0.79
CA LYS A 18 -11.67 -10.94 -0.87
C LYS A 18 -11.15 -11.24 -2.28
N HIS A 19 -11.96 -11.87 -3.13
CA HIS A 19 -11.58 -12.19 -4.51
C HIS A 19 -11.56 -10.95 -5.43
N LEU A 20 -12.23 -9.86 -5.06
CA LEU A 20 -12.21 -8.60 -5.81
C LEU A 20 -11.10 -7.64 -5.38
N HIS A 21 -10.46 -7.88 -4.23
CA HIS A 21 -9.33 -7.09 -3.75
C HIS A 21 -8.22 -6.88 -4.80
N PRO A 22 -7.71 -7.92 -5.50
CA PRO A 22 -6.65 -7.70 -6.49
C PRO A 22 -7.11 -6.83 -7.67
N LEU A 23 -8.39 -6.94 -8.08
CA LEU A 23 -8.94 -6.13 -9.16
C LEU A 23 -9.05 -4.65 -8.75
N ALA A 24 -9.56 -4.39 -7.54
CA ALA A 24 -9.68 -3.03 -7.01
C ALA A 24 -8.30 -2.38 -6.80
N LEU A 25 -7.34 -3.12 -6.26
CA LEU A 25 -5.95 -2.66 -6.13
C LEU A 25 -5.30 -2.41 -7.49
N GLY A 26 -5.61 -3.23 -8.50
CA GLY A 26 -5.18 -3.02 -9.88
C GLY A 26 -5.69 -1.71 -10.47
N PHE A 27 -6.98 -1.43 -10.34
CA PHE A 27 -7.57 -0.16 -10.79
C PHE A 27 -7.01 1.05 -10.03
N MET A 28 -6.77 0.91 -8.73
CA MET A 28 -6.09 1.93 -7.93
C MET A 28 -4.69 2.25 -8.49
N ILE A 29 -3.87 1.22 -8.74
CA ILE A 29 -2.52 1.42 -9.32
C ILE A 29 -2.63 2.03 -10.72
N MET A 30 -3.58 1.58 -11.54
CA MET A 30 -3.83 2.10 -12.87
C MET A 30 -4.16 3.60 -12.86
N ALA A 31 -5.04 4.04 -11.97
CA ALA A 31 -5.39 5.45 -11.79
C ALA A 31 -4.18 6.28 -11.35
N LEU A 32 -3.35 5.76 -10.43
CA LEU A 32 -2.11 6.41 -10.01
C LEU A 32 -1.13 6.57 -11.17
N ILE A 33 -0.98 5.53 -12.00
CA ILE A 33 -0.11 5.59 -13.18
C ILE A 33 -0.64 6.65 -14.14
N PHE A 34 -1.91 6.61 -14.54
CA PHE A 34 -2.45 7.60 -15.48
C PHE A 34 -2.37 9.04 -14.96
N GLY A 35 -2.59 9.26 -13.67
CA GLY A 35 -2.53 10.60 -13.07
C GLY A 35 -1.10 11.15 -12.91
N PHE A 36 -0.13 10.29 -12.61
CA PHE A 36 1.23 10.72 -12.22
C PHE A 36 2.35 10.23 -13.14
N SER A 37 2.02 9.65 -14.30
CA SER A 37 3.00 9.09 -15.26
C SER A 37 4.10 10.07 -15.65
N TYR A 38 3.79 11.35 -15.84
CA TYR A 38 4.72 12.33 -16.39
C TYR A 38 5.87 12.74 -15.44
N ASN A 39 5.70 12.60 -14.12
CA ASN A 39 6.68 13.08 -13.15
C ASN A 39 7.87 12.12 -12.97
N CYS A 40 7.58 10.94 -12.42
CA CYS A 40 8.58 9.89 -12.19
C CYS A 40 7.98 8.49 -12.36
N MET A 41 6.80 8.42 -13.01
CA MET A 41 5.89 7.29 -12.91
C MET A 41 5.56 6.98 -11.43
N ALA A 42 5.08 5.77 -11.14
CA ALA A 42 4.76 5.32 -9.79
C ALA A 42 5.78 4.26 -9.32
N PRO A 43 7.00 4.65 -8.88
CA PRO A 43 7.95 3.73 -8.26
C PRO A 43 7.48 3.43 -6.84
N LEU A 44 6.35 2.73 -6.72
CA LEU A 44 5.67 2.43 -5.46
C LEU A 44 6.35 1.31 -4.66
N ASN A 45 7.35 0.66 -5.24
CA ASN A 45 8.01 -0.49 -4.67
C ASN A 45 9.52 -0.43 -4.97
N PRO A 46 10.39 -0.40 -3.95
CA PRO A 46 11.84 -0.46 -4.12
C PRO A 46 12.31 -1.65 -4.95
N ALA A 47 11.69 -2.83 -4.80
CA ALA A 47 12.07 -4.02 -5.54
C ALA A 47 11.75 -3.91 -7.04
N ARG A 48 10.68 -3.17 -7.40
CA ARG A 48 10.32 -2.89 -8.79
C ARG A 48 11.37 -2.03 -9.49
N ASP A 49 12.09 -1.20 -8.74
CA ASP A 49 13.06 -0.26 -9.29
C ASP A 49 14.50 -0.80 -9.23
N ILE A 50 14.93 -1.39 -8.11
CA ILE A 50 16.29 -1.93 -7.94
C ILE A 50 16.57 -3.13 -8.85
N GLY A 51 15.64 -4.09 -8.94
CA GLY A 51 15.86 -5.33 -9.69
C GLY A 51 16.18 -5.08 -11.17
N PRO A 52 15.33 -4.34 -11.91
CA PRO A 52 15.60 -3.98 -13.29
C PRO A 52 16.87 -3.15 -13.47
N ARG A 53 17.22 -2.27 -12.52
CA ARG A 53 18.47 -1.49 -12.60
C ARG A 53 19.73 -2.34 -12.46
N ILE A 54 19.73 -3.32 -11.55
CA ILE A 54 20.85 -4.26 -11.42
C ILE A 54 20.95 -5.10 -12.69
N PHE A 55 19.82 -5.56 -13.21
CA PHE A 55 19.79 -6.33 -14.45
C PHE A 55 20.36 -5.53 -15.63
N THR A 56 19.93 -4.28 -15.83
CA THR A 56 20.44 -3.44 -16.92
C THR A 56 21.91 -3.06 -16.74
N ALA A 57 22.37 -2.86 -15.50
CA ALA A 57 23.79 -2.65 -15.22
C ALA A 57 24.66 -3.84 -15.67
N ILE A 58 24.20 -5.07 -15.40
CA ILE A 58 24.88 -6.31 -15.83
C ILE A 58 24.73 -6.54 -17.34
N ALA A 59 23.59 -6.16 -17.93
CA ALA A 59 23.29 -6.36 -19.35
C ALA A 59 24.06 -5.41 -20.30
N GLY A 60 25.01 -4.63 -19.79
CA GLY A 60 25.92 -3.82 -20.60
C GLY A 60 25.65 -2.31 -20.58
N TRP A 61 24.63 -1.84 -19.85
CA TRP A 61 24.43 -0.39 -19.64
C TRP A 61 25.37 0.19 -18.56
N GLY A 62 26.12 -0.66 -17.84
CA GLY A 62 27.12 -0.22 -16.88
C GLY A 62 26.54 0.54 -15.68
N THR A 63 27.34 1.39 -15.04
CA THR A 63 26.94 2.14 -13.83
C THR A 63 26.05 3.35 -14.14
N GLU A 64 25.82 3.67 -15.41
CA GLU A 64 25.04 4.84 -15.82
C GLU A 64 23.58 4.80 -15.36
N VAL A 65 23.05 3.60 -15.11
CA VAL A 65 21.68 3.38 -14.61
C VAL A 65 21.49 3.87 -13.16
N PHE A 66 22.59 4.11 -12.44
CA PHE A 66 22.61 4.61 -11.07
C PHE A 66 23.07 6.08 -10.96
N THR A 67 23.75 6.61 -11.97
CA THR A 67 24.34 7.96 -11.93
C THR A 67 23.34 9.08 -12.22
N TYR A 68 22.08 8.77 -12.57
CA TYR A 68 21.07 9.77 -12.91
C TYR A 68 20.96 10.86 -11.82
N ARG A 69 21.16 12.12 -12.24
CA ARG A 69 21.18 13.33 -11.39
C ARG A 69 22.19 13.25 -10.23
N ASN A 70 23.43 12.86 -10.54
CA ASN A 70 24.54 12.69 -9.59
C ASN A 70 24.22 11.68 -8.48
N TRP A 71 23.74 10.48 -8.83
CA TRP A 71 23.41 9.41 -7.88
C TRP A 71 22.26 9.71 -6.89
N ASN A 72 21.63 10.89 -6.99
CA ASN A 72 20.59 11.28 -6.03
C ASN A 72 19.26 10.56 -6.26
N TYR A 73 18.99 10.15 -7.50
CA TYR A 73 17.70 9.56 -7.83
C TYR A 73 17.52 8.14 -7.28
N ILE A 74 18.59 7.40 -6.98
CA ILE A 74 18.50 6.04 -6.43
C ILE A 74 17.77 6.01 -5.08
N TRP A 75 17.86 7.09 -4.31
CA TRP A 75 17.28 7.19 -2.98
C TRP A 75 15.77 7.42 -2.99
N VAL A 76 15.25 8.07 -4.03
CA VAL A 76 13.83 8.42 -4.17
C VAL A 76 12.92 7.18 -4.23
N PRO A 77 13.14 6.19 -5.12
CA PRO A 77 12.34 4.97 -5.18
C PRO A 77 12.62 4.00 -4.03
N ILE A 78 13.71 4.18 -3.28
CA ILE A 78 14.03 3.39 -2.09
C ILE A 78 13.25 3.94 -0.88
N PHE A 79 13.46 5.19 -0.51
CA PHE A 79 12.88 5.75 0.71
C PHE A 79 11.50 6.37 0.50
N GLY A 80 11.24 6.94 -0.69
CA GLY A 80 9.96 7.59 -1.01
C GLY A 80 8.75 6.69 -0.76
N PRO A 81 8.74 5.42 -1.21
CA PRO A 81 7.62 4.51 -0.97
C PRO A 81 7.40 4.20 0.51
N HIS A 82 8.45 4.02 1.30
CA HIS A 82 8.33 3.72 2.72
C HIS A 82 7.72 4.89 3.49
N ILE A 83 8.25 6.10 3.25
CA ILE A 83 7.73 7.32 3.89
C ILE A 83 6.28 7.56 3.48
N GLY A 84 5.98 7.44 2.18
CA GLY A 84 4.61 7.59 1.67
C GLY A 84 3.66 6.50 2.17
N ALA A 85 4.15 5.28 2.38
CA ALA A 85 3.35 4.18 2.94
C ALA A 85 2.97 4.44 4.40
N ILE A 86 3.94 4.86 5.23
CA ILE A 86 3.71 5.19 6.64
C ILE A 86 2.71 6.34 6.76
N ILE A 87 2.95 7.43 6.03
CA ILE A 87 2.06 8.61 6.05
C ILE A 87 0.66 8.23 5.56
N GLY A 88 0.57 7.49 4.45
CA GLY A 88 -0.72 7.08 3.89
C GLY A 88 -1.52 6.15 4.81
N ALA A 89 -0.86 5.23 5.52
CA ALA A 89 -1.51 4.37 6.51
C ALA A 89 -1.98 5.17 7.73
N TRP A 90 -1.16 6.12 8.19
CA TRP A 90 -1.51 6.97 9.32
C TRP A 90 -2.72 7.87 9.03
N ILE A 91 -2.78 8.46 7.83
CA ILE A 91 -3.93 9.23 7.36
C ILE A 91 -5.20 8.37 7.32
N TYR A 92 -5.10 7.11 6.86
CA TYR A 92 -6.25 6.20 6.85
C TYR A 92 -6.77 5.97 8.26
N LYS A 93 -5.86 5.63 9.18
CA LYS A 93 -6.21 5.31 10.55
C LYS A 93 -6.91 6.47 11.25
N VAL A 94 -6.27 7.64 11.29
CA VAL A 94 -6.80 8.81 12.00
C VAL A 94 -8.04 9.39 11.29
N GLY A 95 -8.04 9.41 9.96
CA GLY A 95 -9.10 10.06 9.19
C GLY A 95 -10.33 9.20 8.95
N ILE A 96 -10.20 7.87 8.90
CA ILE A 96 -11.28 6.95 8.55
C ILE A 96 -11.39 5.82 9.56
N GLY A 97 -10.29 5.10 9.81
CA GLY A 97 -10.27 3.89 10.63
C GLY A 97 -10.76 4.07 12.07
N ASP A 98 -10.40 5.20 12.69
CA ASP A 98 -10.75 5.56 14.07
C ASP A 98 -12.12 6.25 14.18
N ASN A 99 -12.76 6.56 13.04
CA ASN A 99 -14.11 7.16 13.01
C ASN A 99 -15.22 6.12 12.82
N PHE A 100 -14.87 4.85 12.61
CA PHE A 100 -15.86 3.78 12.65
C PHE A 100 -16.29 3.52 14.09
N PRO A 101 -17.57 3.16 14.34
CA PRO A 101 -17.98 2.69 15.64
C PRO A 101 -17.13 1.48 16.01
N ASP A 102 -16.62 1.45 17.25
CA ASP A 102 -15.90 0.30 17.78
C ASP A 102 -16.77 -0.95 17.58
N ASP A 103 -16.16 -2.02 17.06
CA ASP A 103 -16.85 -3.31 16.94
C ASP A 103 -17.41 -3.65 18.33
N GLU A 104 -18.71 -3.98 18.42
CA GLU A 104 -19.20 -4.65 19.63
C GLU A 104 -18.26 -5.83 19.92
N PRO A 105 -17.82 -6.01 21.19
CA PRO A 105 -16.87 -7.04 21.51
C PRO A 105 -17.41 -8.35 20.95
N LYS A 106 -16.61 -9.03 20.11
CA LYS A 106 -16.95 -10.36 19.63
C LYS A 106 -17.08 -11.25 20.86
N LEU A 107 -18.31 -11.39 21.36
CA LEU A 107 -18.66 -12.37 22.36
C LEU A 107 -18.23 -13.70 21.76
N THR A 108 -17.14 -14.23 22.30
CA THR A 108 -16.68 -15.54 21.91
C THR A 108 -17.77 -16.51 22.37
N ASN A 109 -17.95 -17.65 21.72
CA ASN A 109 -18.96 -18.63 22.15
C ASN A 109 -18.86 -19.00 23.65
N LEU A 110 -17.69 -18.78 24.26
CA LEU A 110 -17.44 -18.88 25.70
C LEU A 110 -18.20 -17.83 26.53
N ASP A 111 -18.26 -16.58 26.07
CA ASP A 111 -18.92 -15.46 26.76
C ASP A 111 -20.44 -15.63 26.72
N ILE A 112 -20.97 -16.12 25.60
CA ILE A 112 -22.40 -16.46 25.45
C ILE A 112 -22.77 -17.60 26.41
N PHE A 113 -21.92 -18.65 26.48
CA PHE A 113 -22.14 -19.74 27.42
C PHE A 113 -22.14 -19.25 28.86
N VAL A 114 -21.15 -18.45 29.29
CA VAL A 114 -21.07 -17.93 30.67
C VAL A 114 -22.29 -17.08 31.04
N GLN A 115 -22.87 -16.37 30.08
CA GLN A 115 -24.07 -15.55 30.28
C GLN A 115 -25.37 -16.38 30.35
N GLU A 116 -25.40 -17.58 29.74
CA GLU A 116 -26.54 -18.49 29.76
C GLU A 116 -26.63 -19.32 31.06
N ILE A 117 -25.53 -19.45 31.80
CA ILE A 117 -25.43 -20.20 33.08
C ILE A 117 -25.39 -19.31 34.33
N SER A 118 -25.48 -17.97 34.20
CA SER A 118 -25.61 -17.03 35.32
C SER A 118 -27.06 -16.56 35.52
#